data_AF-A0A534AZG9-F1
#
_entry.id   AF-A0A534AZG9-F1
#
_cell.length_a   1.000
_cell.length_b   1.000
_cell.length_c   1.000
_cell.angle_alpha   90.00
_cell.angle_beta   90.00
_cell.angle_gamma   90.00
#
_symmetry.space_group_name_H-M   'P 1'
#
loop_
_entity.id
_entity.type
_entity.pdbx_description
1 polymer ?
#
loop_
_entity_poly.entity_id
_entity_poly.type
_entity_poly.pdbx_seq_one_letter_code
_entity_poly.pdbx_strand_id
1 'polypeptide(L)'
;MLDTRITHVRVGEADARTFLESYIFGGRFGLKRVPRGIEPAFVSEFVRESISPTTEAGPLRRLLEVLRFYERSDVVPHLMAPLDLPLQGVPDLLRVNRVAQIAGELGGAAEAESAAEHFDRVLVPHPAAENILPLLLETPLGLVPAGSYDAVAARIGEELARAQARERQDLESLYAYDKLAALARNDLATWRLQASEKLRLLAAPPPSRRRELVSIYLGLAPAASEPMMIWAGRLLRREALSEGDSAVVRELNRALSGLDRSALGDARHDFILVLAAQAVIYLGGTLAPERQREFNAIAASAAGFLWDDP
;
A
#
# COMPACT_ATOMS: atom_id res chain seq x y z
N MET A 1 -13.82 -15.22 -23.47
CA MET A 1 -13.26 -15.29 -22.11
C MET A 1 -12.18 -14.25 -22.05
N LEU A 2 -12.36 -13.20 -21.25
CA LEU A 2 -11.28 -12.24 -21.01
C LEU A 2 -10.27 -12.95 -20.11
N ASP A 3 -9.05 -13.12 -20.62
CA ASP A 3 -7.90 -13.48 -19.82
C ASP A 3 -7.66 -12.31 -18.87
N THR A 4 -7.77 -12.53 -17.57
CA THR A 4 -7.67 -11.46 -16.57
C THR A 4 -6.26 -10.90 -16.61
N ARG A 5 -6.11 -9.67 -17.12
CA ARG A 5 -4.83 -8.99 -17.23
C ARG A 5 -4.70 -7.92 -16.16
N ILE A 6 -3.48 -7.70 -15.67
CA ILE A 6 -3.17 -6.61 -14.73
C ILE A 6 -3.56 -5.25 -15.32
N THR A 7 -3.39 -5.07 -16.63
CA THR A 7 -3.80 -3.88 -17.37
C THR A 7 -4.02 -4.21 -18.85
N HIS A 8 -4.85 -3.42 -19.52
CA HIS A 8 -5.01 -3.41 -20.96
C HIS A 8 -3.87 -2.62 -21.61
N VAL A 9 -2.91 -3.34 -22.18
CA VAL A 9 -1.75 -2.74 -22.85
C VAL A 9 -2.19 -1.88 -24.04
N ARG A 10 -1.84 -0.59 -23.99
CA ARG A 10 -2.24 0.43 -24.98
C ARG A 10 -1.16 1.48 -25.25
N VAL A 11 -0.05 1.42 -24.51
CA VAL A 11 1.06 2.38 -24.59
C VAL A 11 2.28 1.68 -25.19
N GLY A 12 2.92 2.29 -26.18
CA GLY A 12 4.18 1.80 -26.76
C GLY A 12 5.37 2.05 -25.82
N GLU A 13 6.50 1.36 -26.04
CA GLU A 13 7.66 1.40 -25.15
C GLU A 13 8.23 2.82 -24.89
N ALA A 14 8.31 3.66 -25.93
CA ALA A 14 8.84 5.02 -25.80
C ALA A 14 7.97 5.91 -24.89
N ASP A 15 6.65 5.81 -25.05
CA ASP A 15 5.68 6.52 -24.21
C ASP A 15 5.64 5.92 -22.80
N ALA A 16 5.75 4.60 -22.68
CA ALA A 16 5.78 3.90 -21.41
C ALA A 16 6.96 4.36 -20.54
N ARG A 17 8.16 4.48 -21.12
CA ARG A 17 9.33 5.04 -20.41
C ARG A 17 9.07 6.45 -19.94
N THR A 18 8.60 7.32 -20.84
CA THR A 18 8.29 8.72 -20.53
C THR A 18 7.28 8.84 -19.38
N PHE A 19 6.25 8.01 -19.37
CA PHE A 19 5.23 7.99 -18.32
C PHE A 19 5.78 7.48 -16.99
N LEU A 20 6.58 6.41 -17.00
CA LEU A 20 7.22 5.89 -15.80
C LEU A 20 8.21 6.90 -15.21
N GLU A 21 9.03 7.54 -16.03
CA GLU A 21 9.97 8.59 -15.60
C GLU A 21 9.23 9.79 -15.01
N SER A 22 8.22 10.30 -15.73
CA SER A 22 7.40 11.41 -15.26
C SER A 22 6.70 11.07 -13.96
N TYR A 23 6.17 9.85 -13.80
CA TYR A 23 5.54 9.45 -12.55
C TYR A 23 6.55 9.32 -11.41
N ILE A 24 7.60 8.52 -11.58
CA ILE A 24 8.52 8.12 -10.51
C ILE A 24 9.42 9.29 -10.10
N PHE A 25 9.98 10.02 -11.06
CA PHE A 25 10.98 11.06 -10.81
C PHE A 25 10.43 12.49 -10.92
N GLY A 26 9.29 12.70 -11.58
CA GLY A 26 8.76 14.05 -11.85
C GLY A 26 8.24 14.82 -10.62
N GLY A 27 8.17 14.16 -9.45
CA GLY A 27 7.78 14.81 -8.19
C GLY A 27 6.42 15.53 -8.29
N ARG A 28 6.36 16.81 -7.90
CA ARG A 28 5.11 17.58 -7.94
C ARG A 28 4.60 17.87 -9.36
N PHE A 29 5.50 17.88 -10.35
CA PHE A 29 5.20 18.20 -11.75
C PHE A 29 4.95 16.95 -12.61
N GLY A 30 5.27 15.77 -12.08
CA GLY A 30 5.02 14.49 -12.71
C GLY A 30 3.55 14.11 -12.78
N LEU A 31 3.30 12.97 -13.44
CA LEU A 31 1.99 12.33 -13.43
C LEU A 31 1.47 12.15 -11.99
N LYS A 32 0.16 12.33 -11.81
CA LYS A 32 -0.49 12.29 -10.48
C LYS A 32 -0.88 10.88 -10.04
N ARG A 33 -0.92 9.93 -10.98
CA ARG A 33 -1.32 8.54 -10.74
C ARG A 33 -0.36 7.59 -11.44
N VAL A 34 -0.26 6.37 -10.92
CA VAL A 34 0.50 5.28 -11.55
C VAL A 34 0.04 5.15 -13.00
N PRO A 35 0.94 5.27 -13.99
CA PRO A 35 0.57 5.14 -15.39
C PRO A 35 0.08 3.73 -15.66
N ARG A 36 -1.03 3.62 -16.37
CA ARG A 36 -1.73 2.39 -16.69
C ARG A 36 -1.50 2.02 -18.17
N GLY A 37 -1.77 0.78 -18.55
CA GLY A 37 -1.70 0.34 -19.94
C GLY A 37 -0.29 0.11 -20.49
N ILE A 38 0.70 -0.01 -19.60
CA ILE A 38 2.07 -0.38 -19.94
C ILE A 38 2.19 -1.90 -19.86
N GLU A 39 2.93 -2.52 -20.77
CA GLU A 39 3.27 -3.94 -20.69
C GLU A 39 4.01 -4.23 -19.35
N PRO A 40 3.50 -5.11 -18.47
CA PRO A 40 4.13 -5.38 -17.18
C PRO A 40 5.62 -5.75 -17.28
N ALA A 41 6.04 -6.48 -18.32
CA ALA A 41 7.45 -6.84 -18.50
C ALA A 41 8.35 -5.61 -18.67
N PHE A 42 7.87 -4.59 -19.39
CA PHE A 42 8.59 -3.33 -19.60
C PHE A 42 8.79 -2.55 -18.29
N VAL A 43 7.83 -2.63 -17.36
CA VAL A 43 7.99 -2.02 -16.02
C VAL A 43 9.20 -2.60 -15.30
N SER A 44 9.41 -3.92 -15.37
CA SER A 44 10.56 -4.54 -14.73
C SER A 44 11.89 -4.21 -15.40
N GLU A 45 11.91 -4.11 -16.73
CA GLU A 45 13.07 -3.63 -17.48
C GLU A 45 13.44 -2.20 -17.06
N PHE A 46 12.47 -1.29 -17.08
CA PHE A 46 12.63 0.09 -16.64
C PHE A 46 13.24 0.19 -15.25
N VAL A 47 12.74 -0.62 -14.30
CA VAL A 47 13.22 -0.62 -12.91
C VAL A 47 14.69 -1.04 -12.83
N ARG A 48 15.09 -2.09 -13.55
CA ARG A 48 16.49 -2.57 -13.54
C ARG A 48 17.45 -1.55 -14.13
N GLU A 49 17.00 -0.79 -15.13
CA GLU A 49 17.83 0.23 -15.79
C GLU A 49 17.89 1.55 -15.04
N SER A 50 16.78 2.00 -14.47
CA SER A 50 16.60 3.38 -14.01
C SER A 50 16.69 3.53 -12.49
N ILE A 51 16.57 2.44 -11.73
CA ILE A 51 16.64 2.46 -10.27
C ILE A 51 18.00 1.95 -9.82
N SER A 52 18.80 2.84 -9.28
CA SER A 52 20.09 2.54 -8.68
C SER A 52 20.00 2.36 -7.16
N PRO A 53 21.02 1.77 -6.51
CA PRO A 53 21.05 1.63 -5.05
C PRO A 53 21.03 2.96 -4.27
N THR A 54 21.34 4.08 -4.94
CA THR A 54 21.37 5.42 -4.35
C THR A 54 20.11 6.25 -4.65
N THR A 55 19.14 5.67 -5.37
CA THR A 55 17.86 6.33 -5.71
C THR A 55 17.17 6.89 -4.47
N GLU A 56 16.79 8.16 -4.50
CA GLU A 56 16.18 8.83 -3.35
C GLU A 56 14.84 8.21 -2.91
N ALA A 57 14.47 8.45 -1.65
CA ALA A 57 13.25 7.90 -1.06
C ALA A 57 11.94 8.36 -1.76
N GLY A 58 11.92 9.57 -2.31
CA GLY A 58 10.75 10.11 -3.02
C GLY A 58 10.37 9.27 -4.24
N PRO A 59 11.31 9.08 -5.19
CA PRO A 59 11.14 8.14 -6.28
C PRO A 59 10.80 6.71 -5.84
N LEU A 60 11.48 6.17 -4.81
CA LEU A 60 11.17 4.82 -4.32
C LEU A 60 9.75 4.68 -3.76
N ARG A 61 9.22 5.71 -3.11
CA ARG A 61 7.82 5.72 -2.65
C ARG A 61 6.86 5.58 -3.84
N ARG A 62 7.10 6.31 -4.92
CA ARG A 62 6.28 6.23 -6.15
C ARG A 62 6.49 4.91 -6.88
N LEU A 63 7.71 4.40 -6.88
CA LEU A 63 8.03 3.08 -7.42
C LEU A 63 7.23 1.99 -6.69
N LEU A 64 7.13 2.03 -5.36
CA LEU A 64 6.34 1.06 -4.60
C LEU A 64 4.88 1.01 -5.09
N GLU A 65 4.28 2.16 -5.40
CA GLU A 65 2.91 2.21 -5.95
C GLU A 65 2.83 1.59 -7.36
N VAL A 66 3.83 1.85 -8.20
CA VAL A 66 3.95 1.20 -9.53
C VAL A 66 4.07 -0.31 -9.37
N LEU A 67 4.96 -0.79 -8.51
CA LEU A 67 5.18 -2.22 -8.29
C LEU A 67 3.96 -2.91 -7.68
N ARG A 68 3.27 -2.26 -6.73
CA ARG A 68 1.99 -2.74 -6.19
C ARG A 68 0.96 -2.90 -7.29
N PHE A 69 0.87 -1.92 -8.20
CA PHE A 69 -0.08 -2.03 -9.30
C PHE A 69 0.33 -3.06 -10.35
N TYR A 70 1.59 -3.12 -10.76
CA TYR A 70 2.02 -4.06 -11.81
C TYR A 70 2.37 -5.45 -11.28
N GLU A 71 2.28 -5.67 -9.96
CA GLU A 71 2.63 -6.91 -9.25
C GLU A 71 4.01 -7.46 -9.68
N ARG A 72 5.02 -6.59 -9.75
CA ARG A 72 6.39 -6.94 -10.18
C ARG A 72 7.26 -7.36 -8.99
N SER A 73 7.16 -8.62 -8.58
CA SER A 73 8.03 -9.22 -7.57
C SER A 73 9.44 -9.54 -8.10
N ASP A 74 9.58 -9.74 -9.41
CA ASP A 74 10.81 -10.16 -10.08
C ASP A 74 11.95 -9.13 -10.05
N VAL A 75 11.67 -7.89 -9.65
CA VAL A 75 12.67 -6.82 -9.47
C VAL A 75 13.09 -6.63 -8.02
N VAL A 76 12.42 -7.28 -7.07
CA VAL A 76 12.72 -7.11 -5.64
C VAL A 76 14.18 -7.47 -5.33
N PRO A 77 14.78 -8.57 -5.81
CA PRO A 77 16.19 -8.86 -5.56
C PRO A 77 17.15 -7.76 -6.01
N HIS A 78 16.88 -7.10 -7.15
CA HIS A 78 17.65 -5.94 -7.62
C HIS A 78 17.53 -4.75 -6.68
N LEU A 79 16.33 -4.51 -6.15
CA LEU A 79 16.03 -3.38 -5.28
C LEU A 79 16.54 -3.53 -3.85
N MET A 80 17.02 -4.71 -3.45
CA MET A 80 17.54 -5.00 -2.10
C MET A 80 18.95 -4.43 -1.86
N ALA A 81 19.71 -4.13 -2.90
CA ALA A 81 21.09 -3.65 -2.80
C ALA A 81 21.32 -2.45 -1.83
N PRO A 82 20.39 -1.49 -1.66
CA PRO A 82 20.53 -0.41 -0.67
C PRO A 82 20.61 -0.87 0.79
N LEU A 83 20.11 -2.07 1.13
CA LEU A 83 20.16 -2.58 2.51
C LEU A 83 21.61 -2.86 2.96
N ASP A 84 22.53 -3.09 2.03
CA ASP A 84 23.95 -3.40 2.33
C ASP A 84 24.83 -2.14 2.40
N LEU A 85 24.28 -0.96 2.10
CA LEU A 85 25.03 0.28 2.09
C LEU A 85 25.13 0.91 3.49
N PRO A 86 26.26 1.57 3.83
CA PRO A 86 26.36 2.35 5.06
C PRO A 86 25.28 3.43 5.15
N LEU A 87 24.71 3.60 6.34
CA LEU A 87 23.71 4.63 6.62
C LEU A 87 24.40 5.86 7.24
N GLN A 88 24.36 7.00 6.56
CA GLN A 88 25.01 8.25 6.99
C GLN A 88 24.03 9.25 7.62
N GLY A 89 22.72 9.04 7.46
CA GLY A 89 21.73 9.91 8.08
C GLY A 89 20.31 9.67 7.61
N VAL A 90 19.45 10.66 7.84
CA VAL A 90 18.01 10.61 7.52
C VAL A 90 17.72 10.27 6.06
N PRO A 91 18.40 10.84 5.04
CA PRO A 91 18.13 10.50 3.64
C PRO A 91 18.30 9.00 3.33
N ASP A 92 19.32 8.37 3.92
CA ASP A 92 19.56 6.94 3.76
C ASP A 92 18.49 6.13 4.49
N LEU A 93 18.14 6.50 5.72
CA LEU A 93 17.07 5.82 6.46
C LEU A 93 15.74 5.87 5.71
N LEU A 94 15.37 7.02 5.13
CA LEU A 94 14.16 7.16 4.32
C LEU A 94 14.20 6.23 3.10
N ARG A 95 15.34 6.17 2.40
CA ARG A 95 15.55 5.31 1.23
C ARG A 95 15.41 3.83 1.60
N VAL A 96 16.17 3.38 2.60
CA VAL A 96 16.25 1.98 2.99
C VAL A 96 14.94 1.49 3.62
N ASN A 97 14.18 2.34 4.33
CA ASN A 97 12.82 2.01 4.77
C ASN A 97 11.87 1.70 3.59
N ARG A 98 11.93 2.48 2.50
CA ARG A 98 11.08 2.22 1.32
C ARG A 98 11.48 0.92 0.61
N VAL A 99 12.77 0.59 0.58
CA VAL A 99 13.24 -0.71 0.10
C VAL A 99 12.70 -1.85 0.96
N ALA A 100 12.76 -1.73 2.29
CA ALA A 100 12.22 -2.73 3.21
C ALA A 100 10.72 -2.95 2.99
N GLN A 101 9.93 -1.89 2.80
CA GLN A 101 8.51 -2.00 2.45
C GLN A 101 8.29 -2.72 1.11
N ILE A 102 9.07 -2.41 0.08
CA ILE A 102 9.00 -3.10 -1.22
C ILE A 102 9.27 -4.60 -1.03
N ALA A 103 10.32 -4.95 -0.30
CA ALA A 103 10.69 -6.33 -0.03
C ALA A 103 9.62 -7.09 0.75
N GLY A 104 9.07 -6.50 1.80
CA GLY A 104 7.99 -7.12 2.59
C GLY A 104 6.70 -7.33 1.80
N GLU A 105 6.33 -6.39 0.93
CA GLU A 105 5.04 -6.43 0.24
C GLU A 105 5.02 -7.20 -1.07
N LEU A 106 6.17 -7.30 -1.73
CA LEU A 106 6.29 -7.85 -3.09
C LEU A 106 7.34 -8.96 -3.18
N GLY A 107 8.28 -9.05 -2.25
CA GLY A 107 9.31 -10.07 -2.22
C GLY A 107 8.78 -11.46 -1.88
N GLY A 108 9.66 -12.46 -2.04
CA GLY A 108 9.44 -13.78 -1.47
C GLY A 108 9.67 -13.77 0.05
N ALA A 109 9.48 -14.93 0.68
CA ALA A 109 9.65 -15.08 2.12
C ALA A 109 11.06 -14.67 2.58
N ALA A 110 12.09 -15.07 1.84
CA ALA A 110 13.48 -14.75 2.16
C ALA A 110 13.77 -13.23 2.09
N GLU A 111 13.29 -12.54 1.06
CA GLU A 111 13.46 -11.09 0.95
C GLU A 111 12.69 -10.35 2.06
N ALA A 112 11.47 -10.78 2.37
CA ALA A 112 10.67 -10.19 3.43
C ALA A 112 11.29 -10.40 4.82
N GLU A 113 11.80 -11.60 5.12
CA GLU A 113 12.51 -11.92 6.36
C GLU A 113 13.79 -11.09 6.51
N SER A 114 14.61 -11.03 5.45
CA SER A 114 15.84 -10.22 5.44
C SER A 114 15.55 -8.73 5.66
N ALA A 115 14.52 -8.20 5.00
CA ALA A 115 14.11 -6.81 5.19
C ALA A 115 13.58 -6.53 6.60
N ALA A 116 12.80 -7.46 7.18
CA ALA A 116 12.31 -7.34 8.54
C ALA A 116 13.44 -7.38 9.58
N GLU A 117 14.38 -8.31 9.42
CA GLU A 117 15.57 -8.39 10.29
C GLU A 117 16.42 -7.12 10.18
N HIS A 118 16.68 -6.63 8.96
CA HIS A 118 17.43 -5.39 8.76
C HIS A 118 16.71 -4.19 9.38
N PHE A 119 15.38 -4.11 9.24
CA PHE A 119 14.59 -3.05 9.83
C PHE A 119 14.73 -3.02 11.36
N ASP A 120 14.54 -4.16 12.03
CA ASP A 120 14.62 -4.25 13.49
C ASP A 120 16.05 -4.05 14.02
N ARG A 121 17.06 -4.60 13.35
CA ARG A 121 18.45 -4.60 13.84
C ARG A 121 19.26 -3.38 13.43
N VAL A 122 18.90 -2.69 12.35
CA VAL A 122 19.69 -1.60 11.77
C VAL A 122 18.88 -0.30 11.74
N LEU A 123 17.68 -0.29 11.17
CA LEU A 123 16.93 0.95 10.92
C LEU A 123 16.33 1.55 12.19
N VAL A 124 15.63 0.74 12.99
CA VAL A 124 15.01 1.17 14.25
C VAL A 124 16.01 1.69 15.29
N PRO A 125 17.15 1.01 15.55
CA PRO A 125 18.11 1.48 16.54
C PRO A 125 19.00 2.63 16.04
N HIS A 126 18.97 2.98 14.75
CA HIS A 126 19.82 4.03 14.22
C HIS A 126 19.60 5.37 14.97
N PRO A 127 20.66 6.14 15.31
CA PRO A 127 20.50 7.38 16.09
C PRO A 127 19.54 8.37 15.43
N ALA A 128 19.69 8.60 14.12
CA ALA A 128 18.84 9.51 13.36
C ALA A 128 17.37 9.04 13.17
N ALA A 129 17.00 7.84 13.61
CA ALA A 129 15.66 7.26 13.44
C ALA A 129 14.56 8.05 14.17
N GLU A 130 14.90 8.78 15.23
CA GLU A 130 13.99 9.70 15.95
C GLU A 130 13.36 10.75 15.03
N ASN A 131 14.04 11.11 13.93
CA ASN A 131 13.57 12.10 12.98
C ASN A 131 12.56 11.53 11.96
N ILE A 132 12.33 10.22 11.98
CA ILE A 132 11.45 9.52 11.02
C ILE A 132 10.49 8.54 11.69
N LEU A 133 10.15 8.74 12.97
CA LEU A 133 9.23 7.86 13.71
C LEU A 133 7.90 7.54 12.98
N PRO A 134 7.25 8.49 12.26
CA PRO A 134 6.04 8.15 11.50
C PRO A 134 6.30 7.10 10.40
N LEU A 135 7.45 7.13 9.75
CA LEU A 135 7.82 6.13 8.75
C LEU A 135 8.12 4.78 9.41
N LEU A 136 8.83 4.79 10.56
CA LEU A 136 9.07 3.55 11.32
C LEU A 136 7.77 2.89 11.79
N LEU A 137 6.72 3.66 12.05
CA LEU A 137 5.40 3.11 12.35
C LEU A 137 4.70 2.52 11.13
N GLU A 138 4.89 3.09 9.95
CA GLU A 138 4.26 2.62 8.71
C GLU A 138 4.94 1.34 8.20
N THR A 139 6.27 1.25 8.27
CA THR A 139 7.08 0.19 7.65
C THR A 139 6.68 -1.24 8.08
N PRO A 140 6.48 -1.57 9.36
CA PRO A 140 6.16 -2.94 9.77
C PRO A 140 4.85 -3.46 9.18
N LEU A 141 3.87 -2.60 8.87
CA LEU A 141 2.65 -3.04 8.19
C LEU A 141 2.95 -3.64 6.81
N GLY A 142 3.93 -3.08 6.09
CA GLY A 142 4.40 -3.59 4.81
C GLY A 142 5.22 -4.88 4.93
N LEU A 143 5.82 -5.12 6.10
CA LEU A 143 6.65 -6.28 6.39
C LEU A 143 5.86 -7.51 6.90
N VAL A 144 4.56 -7.37 7.23
CA VAL A 144 3.73 -8.50 7.65
C VAL A 144 3.69 -9.58 6.54
N PRO A 145 3.95 -10.87 6.86
CA PRO A 145 4.02 -11.47 8.20
C PRO A 145 5.41 -11.54 8.86
N ALA A 146 6.49 -11.17 8.15
CA ALA A 146 7.85 -11.28 8.68
C ALA A 146 8.18 -10.21 9.73
N GLY A 147 7.61 -9.00 9.60
CA GLY A 147 7.84 -7.88 10.50
C GLY A 147 6.94 -7.85 11.73
N SER A 148 7.42 -7.20 12.79
CA SER A 148 6.68 -6.94 14.03
C SER A 148 6.76 -5.45 14.42
N TYR A 149 5.95 -5.05 15.39
CA TYR A 149 5.98 -3.69 15.94
C TYR A 149 6.84 -3.56 17.19
N ASP A 150 7.53 -4.62 17.62
CA ASP A 150 8.13 -4.67 18.96
C ASP A 150 9.35 -3.77 19.09
N ALA A 151 10.26 -3.80 18.11
CA ALA A 151 11.41 -2.90 18.09
C ALA A 151 10.97 -1.43 18.01
N VAL A 152 9.98 -1.13 17.17
CA VAL A 152 9.44 0.24 17.00
C VAL A 152 8.75 0.72 18.29
N ALA A 153 7.97 -0.13 18.94
CA ALA A 153 7.31 0.19 20.20
C ALA A 153 8.33 0.47 21.31
N ALA A 154 9.39 -0.33 21.40
CA ALA A 154 10.49 -0.09 22.34
C ALA A 154 11.16 1.26 22.06
N ARG A 155 11.49 1.55 20.79
CA ARG A 155 12.12 2.82 20.40
C ARG A 155 11.24 4.02 20.74
N ILE A 156 9.94 3.97 20.44
CA ILE A 156 8.99 5.05 20.80
C ILE A 156 8.92 5.23 22.32
N GLY A 157 8.92 4.13 23.09
CA GLY A 157 8.93 4.18 24.54
C GLY A 157 10.18 4.88 25.10
N GLU A 158 11.35 4.58 24.53
CA GLU A 158 12.62 5.24 24.89
C GLU A 158 12.63 6.74 24.57
N GLU A 159 12.13 7.13 23.39
CA GLU A 159 12.01 8.55 23.02
C GLU A 159 11.01 9.28 23.92
N LEU A 160 9.87 8.66 24.22
CA LEU A 160 8.86 9.22 25.11
C LEU A 160 9.41 9.42 26.54
N ALA A 161 10.15 8.44 27.07
CA ALA A 161 10.79 8.56 28.38
C ALA A 161 11.82 9.69 28.42
N ARG A 162 12.62 9.85 27.35
CA ARG A 162 13.57 10.97 27.20
C ARG A 162 12.87 12.32 27.14
N ALA A 163 11.76 12.43 26.40
CA ALA A 163 10.97 13.65 26.31
C ALA A 163 10.27 13.99 27.64
N GLN A 164 9.75 13.00 28.34
CA GLN A 164 9.08 13.18 29.64
C GLN A 164 10.01 13.80 30.69
N ALA A 165 11.30 13.43 30.70
CA ALA A 165 12.29 14.02 31.61
C ALA A 165 12.51 15.53 31.38
N ARG A 166 12.11 16.06 30.21
CA ARG A 166 12.29 17.46 29.80
C ARG A 166 10.96 18.23 29.66
N GLU A 167 9.82 17.55 29.78
CA GLU A 167 8.47 18.07 29.53
C GLU A 167 8.21 19.44 30.20
N ARG A 168 8.72 19.65 31.43
CA ARG A 168 8.49 20.86 32.22
C ARG A 168 9.54 21.95 32.05
N GLN A 169 10.49 21.79 31.13
CA GLN A 169 11.59 22.75 30.94
C GLN A 169 11.10 24.00 30.21
N ASP A 170 10.33 23.82 29.13
CA ASP A 170 9.78 24.89 28.31
C ASP A 170 8.59 24.38 27.47
N LEU A 171 7.97 25.30 26.74
CA LEU A 171 6.81 25.01 25.90
C LEU A 171 7.15 24.09 24.71
N GLU A 172 8.36 24.19 24.15
CA GLU A 172 8.81 23.34 23.05
C GLU A 172 8.95 21.87 23.49
N SER A 173 9.50 21.66 24.68
CA SER A 173 9.64 20.35 25.31
C SER A 173 8.29 19.72 25.65
N LEU A 174 7.32 20.50 26.11
CA LEU A 174 5.93 20.04 26.29
C LEU A 174 5.32 19.57 24.96
N TYR A 175 5.45 20.37 23.89
CA TYR A 175 4.93 19.99 22.57
C TYR A 175 5.61 18.74 22.01
N ALA A 176 6.92 18.59 22.21
CA ALA A 176 7.65 17.40 21.79
C ALA A 176 7.16 16.14 22.52
N TYR A 177 6.95 16.25 23.84
CA TYR A 177 6.36 15.18 24.64
C TYR A 177 4.94 14.82 24.16
N ASP A 178 4.05 15.81 23.99
CA ASP A 178 2.67 15.58 23.58
C ASP A 178 2.58 14.89 22.21
N LYS A 179 3.44 15.28 21.26
CA LYS A 179 3.54 14.64 19.95
C LYS A 179 3.94 13.17 20.07
N LEU A 180 4.95 12.84 20.87
CA LEU A 180 5.40 11.47 21.10
C LEU A 180 4.34 10.65 21.85
N ALA A 181 3.65 11.26 22.82
CA ALA A 181 2.62 10.62 23.60
C ALA A 181 1.38 10.29 22.73
N ALA A 182 1.01 11.17 21.80
CA ALA A 182 -0.04 10.91 20.81
C ALA A 182 0.35 9.75 19.87
N LEU A 183 1.60 9.76 19.37
CA LEU A 183 2.13 8.71 18.50
C LEU A 183 2.15 7.34 19.20
N ALA A 184 2.57 7.30 20.46
CA ALA A 184 2.61 6.07 21.27
C ALA A 184 1.22 5.52 21.60
N ARG A 185 0.25 6.37 21.93
CA ARG A 185 -1.09 5.94 22.37
C ARG A 185 -2.04 5.65 21.21
N ASN A 186 -2.04 6.49 20.17
CA ASN A 186 -3.05 6.45 19.12
C ASN A 186 -2.52 5.73 17.88
N ASP A 187 -1.39 6.20 17.35
CA ASP A 187 -0.89 5.73 16.06
C ASP A 187 -0.38 4.29 16.16
N LEU A 188 0.50 4.01 17.14
CA LEU A 188 1.05 2.66 17.34
C LEU A 188 -0.04 1.61 17.56
N ALA A 189 -1.08 1.92 18.33
CA ALA A 189 -2.20 1.02 18.56
C ALA A 189 -2.97 0.73 17.26
N THR A 190 -3.21 1.77 16.46
CA THR A 190 -3.89 1.65 15.16
C THR A 190 -3.09 0.78 14.19
N TRP A 191 -1.78 1.00 14.09
CA TRP A 191 -0.90 0.23 13.21
C TRP A 191 -0.77 -1.24 13.64
N ARG A 192 -0.64 -1.50 14.95
CA ARG A 192 -0.64 -2.87 15.51
C ARG A 192 -1.95 -3.62 15.24
N LEU A 193 -3.09 -2.93 15.34
CA LEU A 193 -4.39 -3.49 14.99
C LEU A 193 -4.41 -3.89 13.51
N GLN A 194 -3.99 -3.01 12.60
CA GLN A 194 -3.95 -3.31 11.16
C GLN A 194 -3.02 -4.49 10.82
N ALA A 195 -1.85 -4.59 11.45
CA ALA A 195 -0.96 -5.72 11.27
C ALA A 195 -1.55 -7.04 11.78
N SER A 196 -2.22 -6.99 12.94
CA SER A 196 -2.95 -8.15 13.49
C SER A 196 -4.07 -8.60 12.57
N GLU A 197 -4.81 -7.64 11.97
CA GLU A 197 -5.84 -7.94 10.97
C GLU A 197 -5.27 -8.58 9.71
N LYS A 198 -4.10 -8.12 9.21
CA LYS A 198 -3.41 -8.79 8.09
C LYS A 198 -3.08 -10.25 8.44
N LEU A 199 -2.47 -10.50 9.60
CA LEU A 199 -2.13 -11.86 10.04
C LEU A 199 -3.36 -12.77 10.14
N ARG A 200 -4.43 -12.27 10.78
CA ARG A 200 -5.70 -12.99 10.92
C ARG A 200 -6.28 -13.34 9.55
N LEU A 201 -6.31 -12.39 8.62
CA LEU A 201 -6.84 -12.60 7.28
C LEU A 201 -5.98 -13.55 6.45
N LEU A 202 -4.65 -13.48 6.56
CA LEU A 202 -3.75 -14.42 5.87
C LEU A 202 -3.99 -15.88 6.31
N ALA A 203 -4.34 -16.09 7.59
CA ALA A 203 -4.68 -17.40 8.15
C ALA A 203 -6.14 -17.84 7.88
N ALA A 204 -7.01 -16.95 7.42
CA ALA A 204 -8.43 -17.24 7.24
C ALA A 204 -8.69 -18.08 5.97
N PRO A 205 -9.72 -18.95 5.98
CA PRO A 205 -10.15 -19.69 4.78
C PRO A 205 -10.51 -18.76 3.61
N PRO A 206 -10.29 -19.17 2.35
CA PRO A 206 -10.48 -18.28 1.20
C PRO A 206 -11.86 -17.60 1.11
N PRO A 207 -13.01 -18.29 1.34
CA PRO A 207 -14.31 -17.63 1.23
C PRO A 207 -14.56 -16.54 2.27
N SER A 208 -14.20 -16.76 3.53
CA SER A 208 -14.33 -15.77 4.59
C SER A 208 -13.35 -14.62 4.40
N ARG A 209 -12.09 -14.96 4.09
CA ARG A 209 -11.04 -13.98 3.78
C ARG A 209 -11.47 -13.05 2.65
N ARG A 210 -11.96 -13.58 1.53
CA ARG A 210 -12.41 -12.81 0.36
C ARG A 210 -13.50 -11.80 0.71
N ARG A 211 -14.51 -12.22 1.47
CA ARG A 211 -15.60 -11.33 1.91
C ARG A 211 -15.07 -10.16 2.73
N GLU A 212 -14.17 -10.43 3.66
CA GLU A 212 -13.58 -9.40 4.51
C GLU A 212 -12.63 -8.48 3.74
N LEU A 213 -11.84 -9.02 2.81
CA LEU A 213 -11.02 -8.23 1.90
C LEU A 213 -11.86 -7.30 1.03
N VAL A 214 -13.01 -7.75 0.51
CA VAL A 214 -13.97 -6.87 -0.20
C VAL A 214 -14.46 -5.76 0.72
N SER A 215 -14.83 -6.07 1.96
CA SER A 215 -15.27 -5.05 2.93
C SER A 215 -14.17 -4.03 3.26
N ILE A 216 -12.92 -4.46 3.37
CA ILE A 216 -11.77 -3.58 3.61
C ILE A 216 -11.53 -2.71 2.37
N TYR A 217 -11.46 -3.32 1.19
CA TYR A 217 -11.22 -2.61 -0.08
C TYR A 217 -12.26 -1.51 -0.33
N LEU A 218 -13.53 -1.77 0.02
CA LEU A 218 -14.63 -0.82 -0.18
C LEU A 218 -14.78 0.23 0.93
N GLY A 219 -13.89 0.27 1.94
CA GLY A 219 -14.02 1.24 3.04
C GLY A 219 -15.21 0.96 3.98
N LEU A 220 -15.69 -0.28 4.02
CA LEU A 220 -16.82 -0.71 4.83
C LEU A 220 -16.38 -1.30 6.19
N ALA A 221 -15.16 -1.83 6.27
CA ALA A 221 -14.61 -2.40 7.49
C ALA A 221 -13.96 -1.34 8.40
N PRO A 222 -13.99 -1.50 9.75
CA PRO A 222 -13.27 -0.60 10.67
C PRO A 222 -11.76 -0.51 10.41
N ALA A 223 -11.15 -1.59 9.90
CA ALA A 223 -9.73 -1.64 9.57
C ALA A 223 -9.39 -1.04 8.19
N ALA A 224 -10.34 -0.42 7.48
CA ALA A 224 -10.16 0.08 6.11
C ALA A 224 -9.42 1.43 6.07
N SER A 225 -8.13 1.41 6.41
CA SER A 225 -7.20 2.49 6.08
C SER A 225 -6.76 2.40 4.62
N GLU A 226 -6.22 3.49 4.05
CA GLU A 226 -5.71 3.51 2.68
C GLU A 226 -4.68 2.38 2.41
N PRO A 227 -3.66 2.14 3.27
CA PRO A 227 -2.76 0.99 3.08
C PRO A 227 -3.47 -0.37 3.09
N MET A 228 -4.49 -0.53 3.95
CA MET A 228 -5.27 -1.77 4.02
C MET A 228 -6.17 -1.96 2.81
N MET A 229 -6.76 -0.88 2.27
CA MET A 229 -7.55 -0.91 1.04
C MET A 229 -6.68 -1.33 -0.17
N ILE A 230 -5.48 -0.77 -0.29
CA ILE A 230 -4.52 -1.16 -1.34
C ILE A 230 -4.12 -2.62 -1.18
N TRP A 231 -3.72 -3.03 0.02
CA TRP A 231 -3.35 -4.41 0.31
C TRP A 231 -4.50 -5.40 0.03
N ALA A 232 -5.72 -5.07 0.42
CA ALA A 232 -6.89 -5.89 0.14
C ALA A 232 -7.17 -5.99 -1.36
N GLY A 233 -7.10 -4.88 -2.09
CA GLY A 233 -7.21 -4.87 -3.54
C GLY A 233 -6.16 -5.76 -4.23
N ARG A 234 -4.91 -5.75 -3.75
CA ARG A 234 -3.85 -6.64 -4.26
C ARG A 234 -4.18 -8.11 -4.07
N LEU A 235 -4.61 -8.50 -2.87
CA LEU A 235 -5.00 -9.89 -2.60
C LEU A 235 -6.21 -10.34 -3.42
N LEU A 236 -7.24 -9.50 -3.53
CA LEU A 236 -8.41 -9.77 -4.37
C LEU A 236 -8.02 -9.96 -5.84
N ARG A 237 -7.12 -9.14 -6.35
CA ARG A 237 -6.60 -9.29 -7.72
C ARG A 237 -5.86 -10.60 -7.89
N ARG A 238 -4.92 -10.92 -7.00
CA ARG A 238 -4.13 -12.16 -7.05
C ARG A 238 -5.06 -13.38 -7.02
N GLU A 239 -6.09 -13.36 -6.17
CA GLU A 239 -7.09 -14.42 -6.08
C GLU A 239 -7.92 -14.53 -7.37
N ALA A 240 -8.31 -13.42 -8.00
CA ALA A 240 -8.99 -13.43 -9.29
C ALA A 240 -8.10 -14.01 -10.41
N LEU A 241 -6.81 -13.63 -10.45
CA LEU A 241 -5.84 -14.15 -11.42
C LEU A 241 -5.56 -15.65 -11.24
N SER A 242 -5.56 -16.17 -9.99
CA SER A 242 -5.21 -17.57 -9.72
C SER A 242 -6.39 -18.54 -9.76
N GLU A 243 -7.56 -18.13 -9.27
CA GLU A 243 -8.76 -18.99 -9.14
C GLU A 243 -9.82 -18.70 -10.22
N GLY A 244 -9.55 -17.74 -11.11
CA GLY A 244 -10.49 -17.17 -12.06
C GLY A 244 -11.42 -16.12 -11.41
N ASP A 245 -11.78 -15.10 -12.18
CA ASP A 245 -12.47 -13.88 -11.69
C ASP A 245 -13.77 -14.14 -10.92
N SER A 246 -14.43 -15.26 -11.19
CA SER A 246 -15.83 -15.46 -10.87
C SER A 246 -16.16 -15.32 -9.38
N ALA A 247 -15.29 -15.74 -8.46
CA ALA A 247 -15.59 -15.72 -7.04
C ALA A 247 -15.35 -14.35 -6.38
N VAL A 248 -14.33 -13.60 -6.83
CA VAL A 248 -14.10 -12.21 -6.39
C VAL A 248 -15.21 -11.31 -6.94
N VAL A 249 -15.53 -11.43 -8.23
CA VAL A 249 -16.62 -10.69 -8.87
C VAL A 249 -17.97 -10.97 -8.20
N ARG A 250 -18.25 -12.23 -7.79
CA ARG A 250 -19.47 -12.56 -7.04
C ARG A 250 -19.56 -11.84 -5.70
N GLU A 251 -18.50 -11.82 -4.90
CA GLU A 251 -18.52 -11.13 -3.61
C GLU A 251 -18.60 -9.60 -3.77
N LEU A 252 -17.97 -9.01 -4.79
CA LEU A 252 -18.14 -7.59 -5.13
C LEU A 252 -19.59 -7.27 -5.52
N ASN A 253 -20.21 -8.08 -6.37
CA ASN A 253 -21.62 -7.92 -6.75
C ASN A 253 -22.57 -8.12 -5.57
N ARG A 254 -22.23 -9.01 -4.63
CA ARG A 254 -22.96 -9.19 -3.38
C ARG A 254 -22.89 -7.93 -2.51
N ALA A 255 -21.70 -7.34 -2.37
CA ALA A 255 -21.51 -6.08 -1.65
C ALA A 255 -22.32 -4.95 -2.29
N LEU A 256 -22.28 -4.81 -3.63
CA LEU A 256 -23.10 -3.85 -4.38
C LEU A 256 -24.60 -4.05 -4.12
N SER A 257 -25.07 -5.28 -4.12
CA SER A 257 -26.49 -5.60 -3.90
C SER A 257 -26.94 -5.22 -2.48
N GLY A 258 -26.04 -5.26 -1.50
CA GLY A 258 -26.30 -4.90 -0.11
C GLY A 258 -26.13 -3.40 0.22
N LEU A 259 -25.77 -2.55 -0.75
CA LEU A 259 -25.64 -1.11 -0.50
C LEU A 259 -27.00 -0.45 -0.25
N ASP A 260 -27.14 0.14 0.93
CA ASP A 260 -28.30 0.93 1.33
C ASP A 260 -27.93 2.43 1.35
N ARG A 261 -28.49 3.17 0.38
CA ARG A 261 -28.30 4.62 0.26
C ARG A 261 -28.79 5.38 1.48
N SER A 262 -29.89 4.94 2.11
CA SER A 262 -30.47 5.63 3.26
C SER A 262 -29.58 5.56 4.49
N ALA A 263 -28.88 4.43 4.68
CA ALA A 263 -27.95 4.23 5.79
C ALA A 263 -26.60 4.94 5.58
N LEU A 264 -26.11 5.02 4.34
CA LEU A 264 -24.79 5.55 4.01
C LEU A 264 -24.79 7.05 3.71
N GLY A 265 -25.91 7.60 3.27
CA GLY A 265 -25.98 8.91 2.62
C GLY A 265 -25.42 8.90 1.20
N ASP A 266 -25.85 9.86 0.37
CA ASP A 266 -25.60 9.87 -1.07
C ASP A 266 -24.11 9.82 -1.43
N ALA A 267 -23.29 10.70 -0.83
CA ALA A 267 -21.87 10.80 -1.17
C ALA A 267 -21.09 9.49 -0.90
N ARG A 268 -21.35 8.84 0.24
CA ARG A 268 -20.68 7.59 0.60
C ARG A 268 -21.20 6.42 -0.22
N HIS A 269 -22.52 6.36 -0.45
CA HIS A 269 -23.13 5.38 -1.33
C HIS A 269 -22.49 5.43 -2.72
N ASP A 270 -22.45 6.60 -3.34
CA ASP A 270 -21.97 6.78 -4.71
C ASP A 270 -20.47 6.47 -4.82
N PHE A 271 -19.67 6.87 -3.84
CA PHE A 271 -18.25 6.50 -3.79
C PHE A 271 -18.04 4.97 -3.76
N ILE A 272 -18.75 4.26 -2.88
CA ILE A 272 -18.61 2.80 -2.76
C ILE A 272 -19.12 2.10 -4.01
N LEU A 273 -20.24 2.57 -4.58
CA LEU A 273 -20.81 2.04 -5.81
C LEU A 273 -19.81 2.16 -6.95
N VAL A 274 -19.23 3.34 -7.18
CA VAL A 274 -18.23 3.56 -8.24
C VAL A 274 -17.02 2.65 -8.04
N LEU A 275 -16.49 2.58 -6.81
CA LEU A 275 -15.31 1.77 -6.50
C LEU A 275 -15.55 0.27 -6.76
N ALA A 276 -16.68 -0.27 -6.29
CA ALA A 276 -17.03 -1.66 -6.52
C ALA A 276 -17.38 -1.96 -7.98
N ALA A 277 -18.09 -1.05 -8.66
CA ALA A 277 -18.44 -1.19 -10.07
C ALA A 277 -17.20 -1.24 -10.97
N GLN A 278 -16.25 -0.33 -10.75
CA GLN A 278 -14.95 -0.34 -11.42
C GLN A 278 -14.19 -1.64 -11.19
N ALA A 279 -14.15 -2.13 -9.94
CA ALA A 279 -13.48 -3.39 -9.62
C ALA A 279 -14.13 -4.59 -10.33
N VAL A 280 -15.46 -4.65 -10.41
CA VAL A 280 -16.17 -5.70 -11.15
C VAL A 280 -15.80 -5.66 -12.63
N ILE A 281 -15.82 -4.49 -13.26
CA ILE A 281 -15.50 -4.32 -14.69
C ILE A 281 -14.03 -4.66 -14.96
N TYR A 282 -13.12 -4.16 -14.10
CA TYR A 282 -11.68 -4.43 -14.19
C TYR A 282 -11.36 -5.93 -14.15
N LEU A 283 -12.06 -6.69 -13.30
CA LEU A 283 -11.93 -8.14 -13.19
C LEU A 283 -12.81 -8.89 -14.20
N GLY A 284 -13.18 -8.28 -15.34
CA GLY A 284 -13.93 -8.94 -16.43
C GLY A 284 -15.37 -9.34 -16.08
N GLY A 285 -15.91 -8.85 -14.96
CA GLY A 285 -17.26 -9.12 -14.50
C GLY A 285 -18.32 -8.25 -15.16
N THR A 286 -19.59 -8.55 -14.86
CA THR A 286 -20.74 -7.76 -15.33
C THR A 286 -21.55 -7.26 -14.13
N LEU A 287 -22.08 -6.04 -14.27
CA LEU A 287 -22.96 -5.43 -13.28
C LEU A 287 -24.42 -5.80 -13.59
N ALA A 288 -25.23 -5.89 -12.53
CA ALA A 288 -26.68 -5.97 -12.70
C ALA A 288 -27.19 -4.70 -13.43
N PRO A 289 -28.24 -4.78 -14.28
CA PRO A 289 -28.70 -3.64 -15.08
C PRO A 289 -29.06 -2.39 -14.27
N GLU A 290 -29.58 -2.56 -13.06
CA GLU A 290 -29.86 -1.44 -12.14
C GLU A 290 -28.58 -0.75 -11.69
N ARG A 291 -27.59 -1.53 -11.22
CA ARG A 291 -26.29 -1.00 -10.77
C ARG A 291 -25.48 -0.40 -11.92
N GLN A 292 -25.59 -0.95 -13.13
CA GLN A 292 -24.98 -0.35 -14.31
C GLN A 292 -25.57 1.03 -14.62
N ARG A 293 -26.91 1.19 -14.51
CA ARG A 293 -27.57 2.49 -14.71
C ARG A 293 -27.16 3.50 -13.64
N GLU A 294 -27.11 3.09 -12.38
CA GLU A 294 -26.65 3.95 -11.28
C GLU A 294 -25.18 4.36 -11.48
N PHE A 295 -24.30 3.41 -11.81
CA PHE A 295 -22.89 3.68 -12.08
C PHE A 295 -22.72 4.68 -13.23
N ASN A 296 -23.43 4.49 -14.33
CA ASN A 296 -23.38 5.39 -15.49
C ASN A 296 -23.95 6.79 -15.20
N ALA A 297 -24.82 6.92 -14.20
CA ALA A 297 -25.42 8.19 -13.82
C ALA A 297 -24.53 9.04 -12.89
N ILE A 298 -23.52 8.42 -12.26
CA ILE A 298 -22.60 9.11 -11.37
C ILE A 298 -21.50 9.79 -12.21
N ALA A 299 -21.47 11.13 -12.18
CA ALA A 299 -20.45 11.92 -12.87
C ALA A 299 -19.07 11.86 -12.20
N ALA A 300 -19.00 11.40 -10.94
CA ALA A 300 -17.77 11.32 -10.17
C ALA A 300 -16.96 10.08 -10.57
N SER A 301 -15.66 10.28 -10.82
CA SER A 301 -14.71 9.18 -10.86
C SER A 301 -14.11 8.96 -9.47
N ALA A 302 -14.28 7.77 -8.91
CA ALA A 302 -13.33 7.25 -7.95
C ALA A 302 -12.19 6.62 -8.74
N ALA A 303 -10.95 6.77 -8.30
CA ALA A 303 -9.80 6.11 -8.93
C ALA A 303 -9.29 5.02 -7.97
N GLY A 304 -10.01 3.90 -7.94
CA GLY A 304 -9.68 2.77 -7.09
C GLY A 304 -8.38 2.06 -7.48
N PHE A 305 -7.90 1.18 -6.60
CA PHE A 305 -6.76 0.31 -6.90
C PHE A 305 -7.08 -0.74 -7.97
N LEU A 306 -8.26 -1.37 -7.92
CA LEU A 306 -8.78 -2.32 -8.92
C LEU A 306 -9.47 -1.59 -10.06
N TRP A 307 -8.71 -0.80 -10.79
CA TRP A 307 -9.21 -0.01 -11.91
C TRP A 307 -8.10 0.24 -12.93
N ASP A 308 -8.47 0.16 -14.20
CA ASP A 308 -7.66 0.54 -15.35
C ASP A 308 -8.33 1.71 -16.07
N ASP A 309 -7.54 2.60 -16.68
CA ASP A 309 -8.12 3.68 -17.46
C ASP A 309 -8.90 3.10 -18.65
N PRO A 310 -10.09 3.64 -18.95
CA PRO A 310 -10.88 3.23 -20.10
C PRO A 310 -10.17 3.50 -21.43
#